data_AF-A0A1H3HB51-F1
#
_entry.id   AF-A0A1H3HB51-F1
#
_cell.length_a   1.000
_cell.length_b   1.000
_cell.length_c   1.000
_cell.angle_alpha   90.00
_cell.angle_beta   90.00
_cell.angle_gamma   90.00
#
_symmetry.space_group_name_H-M   'P 1'
#
loop_
_entity.id
_entity.type
_entity.pdbx_description
1 polymer ?
#
loop_
_entity_poly.entity_id
_entity_poly.type
_entity_poly.pdbx_seq_one_letter_code
_entity_poly.pdbx_strand_id
1 'polypeptide(L)'
;MSPEVPPRRLPPDNHVHSEFSWDTGPRASMLGACAEAVRIGLPAIAFTEHLDFTVWGADDRASTDGVTDRHPANQRPIDSDVYAETIWECRDRFPQLRVWSGVEAGEPHLFAGSIAAHLKASPVDRVLGSLHSLTLDGQLIGVSRLLTAGTAEQTMRRYLGEMVTMVETSDVFHVLAHCDFPRRTWPGGRDRYPEQHFEEEYRAVFRALAADGRALEVNTTSPLWSVDLVRWFREEGGTAVSFGSDAHVPHSVAQRFGLAIAIVEAAGFRPGATGTTSGGAEPAATAGQPRARSSNPRCCTIQAALRARQVIAHSTGYPVAVTAVVLSGVTACSTASARADRTATSSSRSTKPARSAAGVP
;
A
#
# COMPACT_ATOMS: atom_id res chain seq x y z
N MET A 1 37.30 17.74 -25.36
CA MET A 1 36.72 16.78 -24.39
C MET A 1 35.45 17.41 -23.89
N SER A 2 34.28 16.87 -24.27
CA SER A 2 33.02 17.31 -23.69
C SER A 2 33.08 17.03 -22.17
N PRO A 3 32.68 17.97 -21.31
CA PRO A 3 32.64 17.70 -19.88
C PRO A 3 31.74 16.48 -19.66
N GLU A 4 32.30 15.48 -18.99
CA GLU A 4 31.60 14.28 -18.59
C GLU A 4 30.49 14.72 -17.63
N VAL A 5 29.24 14.70 -18.09
CA VAL A 5 28.09 15.01 -17.24
C VAL A 5 28.05 13.92 -16.18
N PRO A 6 28.21 14.24 -14.88
CA PRO A 6 28.19 13.23 -13.84
C PRO A 6 26.87 12.44 -13.94
N PRO A 7 26.89 11.12 -13.75
CA PRO A 7 25.69 10.31 -13.88
C PRO A 7 24.60 10.86 -12.95
N ARG A 8 23.43 11.15 -13.53
CA ARG A 8 22.30 11.70 -12.79
C ARG A 8 21.92 10.71 -11.68
N ARG A 9 22.01 11.16 -10.42
CA ARG A 9 21.52 10.36 -9.29
C ARG A 9 20.01 10.21 -9.39
N LEU A 10 19.53 8.98 -9.28
CA LEU A 10 18.10 8.69 -9.22
C LEU A 10 17.53 9.19 -7.86
N PRO A 11 16.29 9.72 -7.84
CA PRO A 11 15.59 10.01 -6.60
C PRO A 11 15.23 8.71 -5.86
N PRO A 12 14.87 8.78 -4.57
CA PRO A 12 14.24 7.66 -3.87
C PRO A 12 13.06 7.06 -4.63
N ASP A 13 12.90 5.75 -4.55
CA ASP A 13 11.66 5.09 -4.94
C ASP A 13 10.73 5.00 -3.74
N ASN A 14 9.65 5.77 -3.74
CA ASN A 14 8.78 5.94 -2.58
C ASN A 14 7.50 5.12 -2.63
N HIS A 15 7.37 4.23 -3.62
CA HIS A 15 6.21 3.37 -3.78
C HIS A 15 6.65 2.04 -4.38
N VAL A 16 6.80 1.02 -3.52
CA VAL A 16 7.18 -0.35 -3.91
C VAL A 16 6.35 -1.32 -3.07
N HIS A 17 5.82 -2.36 -3.72
CA HIS A 17 5.12 -3.44 -3.07
C HIS A 17 6.03 -4.66 -2.95
N SER A 18 5.83 -5.46 -1.91
CA SER A 18 6.56 -6.70 -1.71
C SER A 18 5.63 -7.88 -1.47
N GLU A 19 6.14 -9.02 -1.02
CA GLU A 19 5.38 -10.24 -0.77
C GLU A 19 4.25 -10.08 0.27
N PHE A 20 4.20 -8.94 0.96
CA PHE A 20 3.17 -8.61 1.94
C PHE A 20 1.92 -7.95 1.35
N SER A 21 2.01 -7.38 0.15
CA SER A 21 0.84 -6.89 -0.59
C SER A 21 0.01 -8.04 -1.15
N TRP A 22 -1.31 -7.89 -1.14
CA TRP A 22 -2.23 -8.99 -1.41
C TRP A 22 -2.26 -9.43 -2.89
N ASP A 23 -1.70 -8.64 -3.81
CA ASP A 23 -1.73 -8.85 -5.26
C ASP A 23 -0.36 -9.15 -5.90
N THR A 24 0.71 -9.24 -5.11
CA THR A 24 2.07 -9.48 -5.59
C THR A 24 2.46 -10.96 -5.58
N GLY A 25 2.43 -11.58 -4.39
CA GLY A 25 2.95 -12.92 -4.11
C GLY A 25 4.47 -12.99 -3.92
N PRO A 26 5.05 -14.21 -3.78
CA PRO A 26 6.43 -14.41 -3.31
C PRO A 26 7.53 -13.96 -4.30
N ARG A 27 7.17 -13.61 -5.53
CA ARG A 27 8.13 -13.06 -6.51
C ARG A 27 8.48 -11.59 -6.23
N ALA A 28 7.67 -10.91 -5.42
CA ALA A 28 7.88 -9.54 -5.01
C ALA A 28 8.80 -9.42 -3.79
N SER A 29 9.91 -10.16 -3.76
CA SER A 29 10.76 -10.21 -2.56
C SER A 29 11.26 -8.83 -2.14
N MET A 30 10.95 -8.41 -0.91
CA MET A 30 11.41 -7.16 -0.29
C MET A 30 12.94 -7.08 -0.29
N LEU A 31 13.60 -8.16 0.12
CA LEU A 31 15.06 -8.29 0.08
C LEU A 31 15.61 -8.20 -1.35
N GLY A 32 14.91 -8.80 -2.31
CA GLY A 32 15.25 -8.69 -3.73
C GLY A 32 15.15 -7.25 -4.24
N ALA A 33 14.10 -6.53 -3.85
CA ALA A 33 13.90 -5.12 -4.19
C ALA A 33 14.99 -4.22 -3.57
N CYS A 34 15.41 -4.48 -2.32
CA CYS A 34 16.56 -3.79 -1.72
C CYS A 34 17.87 -4.08 -2.46
N ALA A 35 18.12 -5.34 -2.84
CA ALA A 35 19.31 -5.70 -3.62
C ALA A 35 19.32 -4.99 -4.98
N GLU A 36 18.18 -4.90 -5.65
CA GLU A 36 18.03 -4.14 -6.90
C GLU A 36 18.26 -2.65 -6.70
N ALA A 37 17.65 -2.05 -5.68
CA ALA A 37 17.82 -0.64 -5.32
C ALA A 37 19.30 -0.27 -5.11
N VAL A 38 20.04 -1.11 -4.38
CA VAL A 38 21.50 -0.98 -4.22
C VAL A 38 22.22 -1.08 -5.56
N ARG A 39 21.87 -2.10 -6.37
CA ARG A 39 22.52 -2.36 -7.67
C ARG A 39 22.40 -1.16 -8.62
N ILE A 40 21.26 -0.49 -8.64
CA ILE A 40 21.00 0.68 -9.49
C ILE A 40 21.35 2.02 -8.83
N GLY A 41 21.85 1.99 -7.58
CA GLY A 41 22.33 3.17 -6.87
C GLY A 41 21.23 4.09 -6.35
N LEU A 42 20.06 3.56 -5.99
CA LEU A 42 19.02 4.34 -5.31
C LEU A 42 19.51 4.78 -3.92
N PRO A 43 19.22 6.04 -3.52
CA PRO A 43 19.55 6.52 -2.18
C PRO A 43 18.60 5.97 -1.10
N ALA A 44 17.36 5.64 -1.48
CA ALA A 44 16.34 5.12 -0.58
C ALA A 44 15.25 4.34 -1.34
N ILE A 45 14.59 3.44 -0.62
CA ILE A 45 13.38 2.71 -1.05
C ILE A 45 12.34 2.78 0.06
N ALA A 46 11.07 2.96 -0.28
CA ALA A 46 9.94 2.82 0.64
C ALA A 46 9.05 1.67 0.19
N PHE A 47 8.84 0.71 1.09
CA PHE A 47 7.83 -0.32 0.91
C PHE A 47 6.51 0.22 1.40
N THR A 48 5.52 0.30 0.52
CA THR A 48 4.21 0.90 0.79
C THR A 48 3.15 -0.14 0.49
N GLU A 49 3.05 -1.13 1.38
CA GLU A 49 2.19 -2.28 1.15
C GLU A 49 0.72 -1.89 1.12
N HIS A 50 -0.09 -2.61 0.34
CA HIS A 50 -1.52 -2.35 0.27
C HIS A 50 -2.20 -2.48 1.64
N LEU A 51 -2.88 -1.42 2.04
CA LEU A 51 -3.78 -1.38 3.19
C LEU A 51 -5.19 -1.05 2.71
N ASP A 52 -5.81 -2.02 2.04
CA ASP A 52 -7.20 -1.96 1.61
C ASP A 52 -8.11 -2.72 2.58
N PHE A 53 -9.13 -2.06 3.11
CA PHE A 53 -10.08 -2.70 4.03
C PHE A 53 -11.20 -3.43 3.28
N THR A 54 -11.39 -4.70 3.65
CA THR A 54 -12.56 -5.54 3.31
C THR A 54 -13.47 -5.79 4.53
N VAL A 55 -12.97 -5.46 5.72
CA VAL A 55 -13.71 -5.43 6.99
C VAL A 55 -13.29 -4.15 7.70
N TRP A 56 -14.25 -3.36 8.15
CA TRP A 56 -14.03 -2.05 8.77
C TRP A 56 -14.94 -1.81 9.98
N GLY A 57 -14.60 -0.83 10.80
CA GLY A 57 -15.23 -0.55 12.08
C GLY A 57 -16.44 0.38 11.98
N ALA A 58 -17.17 0.51 13.09
CA ALA A 58 -18.29 1.45 13.20
C ALA A 58 -17.85 2.93 13.10
N ASP A 59 -16.59 3.22 13.42
CA ASP A 59 -16.01 4.56 13.36
C ASP A 59 -15.62 4.99 11.93
N ASP A 60 -15.73 4.08 10.95
CA ASP A 60 -15.41 4.36 9.56
C ASP A 60 -16.61 4.97 8.83
N ARG A 61 -16.33 5.95 7.95
CA ARG A 61 -17.35 6.57 7.11
C ARG A 61 -18.05 5.55 6.22
N ALA A 62 -17.35 4.51 5.76
CA ALA A 62 -17.96 3.39 5.03
C ALA A 62 -19.15 2.76 5.80
N SER A 63 -19.07 2.63 7.13
CA SER A 63 -20.17 2.13 7.96
C SER A 63 -21.34 3.12 8.02
N THR A 64 -21.04 4.42 8.14
CA THR A 64 -22.07 5.47 8.21
C THR A 64 -22.79 5.66 6.87
N ASP A 65 -22.05 5.56 5.76
CA ASP A 65 -22.56 5.68 4.39
C ASP A 65 -23.29 4.39 3.93
N GLY A 66 -23.36 3.36 4.78
CA GLY A 66 -24.05 2.11 4.50
C GLY A 66 -23.36 1.26 3.43
N VAL A 67 -22.05 1.42 3.26
CA VAL A 67 -21.26 0.55 2.38
C VAL A 67 -21.31 -0.87 2.97
N THR A 68 -21.70 -1.85 2.16
CA THR A 68 -21.96 -3.20 2.65
C THR A 68 -20.84 -4.19 2.40
N ASP A 69 -20.03 -3.97 1.36
CA ASP A 69 -18.94 -4.88 0.97
C ASP A 69 -17.98 -4.22 -0.04
N ARG A 70 -16.87 -4.89 -0.33
CA ARG A 70 -15.98 -4.64 -1.46
C ARG A 70 -16.06 -5.78 -2.48
N HIS A 71 -16.33 -5.45 -3.74
CA HIS A 71 -16.49 -6.41 -4.82
C HIS A 71 -15.35 -6.36 -5.86
N PRO A 72 -14.70 -7.51 -6.16
CA PRO A 72 -14.65 -8.75 -5.37
C PRO A 72 -13.66 -8.64 -4.20
N ALA A 73 -14.00 -9.21 -3.04
CA ALA A 73 -13.14 -9.22 -1.86
C ALA A 73 -12.03 -10.27 -1.95
N ASN A 74 -10.91 -9.91 -2.58
CA ASN A 74 -9.69 -10.72 -2.60
C ASN A 74 -8.53 -10.10 -1.80
N GLN A 75 -8.73 -8.90 -1.28
CA GLN A 75 -7.72 -8.14 -0.56
C GLN A 75 -7.58 -8.72 0.84
N ARG A 76 -6.34 -9.07 1.18
CA ARG A 76 -6.00 -9.67 2.48
C ARG A 76 -5.28 -8.64 3.33
N PRO A 77 -5.51 -8.62 4.65
CA PRO A 77 -4.72 -7.80 5.56
C PRO A 77 -3.24 -8.15 5.47
N ILE A 78 -2.39 -7.13 5.57
CA ILE A 78 -0.96 -7.28 5.75
C ILE A 78 -0.64 -7.99 7.07
N ASP A 79 0.33 -8.91 7.04
CA ASP A 79 0.94 -9.45 8.26
C ASP A 79 1.99 -8.44 8.80
N SER A 80 1.52 -7.52 9.64
CA SER A 80 2.33 -6.39 10.11
C SER A 80 3.53 -6.80 10.98
N ASP A 81 3.43 -7.91 11.71
CA ASP A 81 4.52 -8.39 12.57
C ASP A 81 5.69 -8.89 11.70
N VAL A 82 5.40 -9.74 10.72
CA VAL A 82 6.41 -10.28 9.80
C VAL A 82 6.94 -9.19 8.86
N TYR A 83 6.08 -8.27 8.42
CA TYR A 83 6.49 -7.10 7.65
C TYR A 83 7.53 -6.26 8.41
N ALA A 84 7.26 -5.93 9.67
CA ALA A 84 8.17 -5.14 10.50
C ALA A 84 9.51 -5.86 10.73
N GLU A 85 9.50 -7.17 10.99
CA GLU A 85 10.71 -7.98 11.10
C GLU A 85 11.54 -7.96 9.81
N THR A 86 10.88 -8.07 8.65
CA THR A 86 11.53 -8.07 7.33
C THR A 86 12.12 -6.71 6.99
N ILE A 87 11.45 -5.61 7.34
CA ILE A 87 12.01 -4.25 7.23
C ILE A 87 13.31 -4.12 8.02
N TRP A 88 13.37 -4.65 9.24
CA TRP A 88 14.59 -4.63 10.05
C TRP A 88 15.70 -5.48 9.43
N GLU A 89 15.39 -6.65 8.88
CA GLU A 89 16.35 -7.46 8.13
C GLU A 89 16.91 -6.68 6.93
N CYS A 90 16.05 -6.02 6.15
CA CYS A 90 16.47 -5.19 5.02
C CYS A 90 17.43 -4.07 5.45
N ARG A 91 17.13 -3.38 6.57
CA ARG A 91 17.99 -2.32 7.12
C ARG A 91 19.36 -2.84 7.56
N ASP A 92 19.41 -4.03 8.17
CA ASP A 92 20.66 -4.66 8.61
C ASP A 92 21.51 -5.14 7.43
N ARG A 93 20.90 -5.77 6.43
CA ARG A 93 21.59 -6.34 5.26
C ARG A 93 22.04 -5.31 4.24
N PHE A 94 21.38 -4.16 4.18
CA PHE A 94 21.66 -3.10 3.21
C PHE A 94 21.87 -1.74 3.89
N PRO A 95 22.89 -1.59 4.77
CA PRO A 95 23.11 -0.38 5.56
C PRO A 95 23.40 0.88 4.72
N GLN A 96 23.80 0.71 3.45
CA GLN A 96 24.00 1.79 2.49
C GLN A 96 22.70 2.33 1.86
N LEU A 97 21.59 1.59 1.99
CA LEU A 97 20.29 1.94 1.43
C LEU A 97 19.37 2.38 2.56
N ARG A 98 18.75 3.55 2.43
CA ARG A 98 17.70 3.94 3.37
C ARG A 98 16.41 3.19 3.04
N VAL A 99 15.96 2.35 3.97
CA VAL A 99 14.72 1.56 3.81
C VAL A 99 13.63 2.12 4.72
N TRP A 100 12.52 2.54 4.13
CA TRP A 100 11.33 3.04 4.82
C TRP A 100 10.24 1.97 4.85
N SER A 101 9.61 1.83 6.02
CA SER A 101 8.34 1.14 6.17
C SER A 101 7.18 2.06 5.81
N GLY A 102 6.12 1.51 5.26
CA GLY A 102 4.98 2.29 4.82
C GLY A 102 3.80 1.43 4.42
N VAL A 103 2.68 2.12 4.23
CA VAL A 103 1.45 1.54 3.68
C VAL A 103 0.90 2.45 2.60
N GLU A 104 0.28 1.85 1.61
CA GLU A 104 -0.61 2.52 0.67
C GLU A 104 -2.05 2.31 1.15
N ALA A 105 -2.62 3.34 1.77
CA ALA A 105 -3.98 3.29 2.30
C ALA A 105 -4.98 3.52 1.15
N GLY A 106 -5.77 2.49 0.85
CA GLY A 106 -6.89 2.60 -0.09
C GLY A 106 -8.10 3.27 0.56
N GLU A 107 -8.64 4.30 -0.09
CA GLU A 107 -9.81 5.07 0.36
C GLU A 107 -9.74 5.57 1.82
N PRO A 108 -8.69 6.31 2.23
CA PRO A 108 -8.51 6.73 3.61
C PRO A 108 -9.64 7.61 4.17
N HIS A 109 -10.38 8.30 3.32
CA HIS A 109 -11.59 9.05 3.71
C HIS A 109 -12.78 8.16 4.08
N LEU A 110 -12.79 6.90 3.63
CA LEU A 110 -13.79 5.92 4.01
C LEU A 110 -13.39 5.15 5.27
N PHE A 111 -12.09 4.96 5.50
CA PHE A 111 -11.54 4.01 6.49
C PHE A 111 -10.64 4.65 7.55
N ALA A 112 -10.86 5.92 7.90
CA ALA A 112 -10.00 6.67 8.82
C ALA A 112 -9.83 5.98 10.20
N GLY A 113 -10.91 5.41 10.76
CA GLY A 113 -10.87 4.73 12.05
C GLY A 113 -10.07 3.44 12.00
N SER A 114 -10.29 2.63 10.96
CA SER A 114 -9.55 1.40 10.72
C SER A 114 -8.05 1.65 10.44
N ILE A 115 -7.71 2.69 9.67
CA ILE A 115 -6.32 3.09 9.43
C ILE A 115 -5.67 3.56 10.73
N ALA A 116 -6.35 4.40 11.52
CA ALA A 116 -5.83 4.86 12.80
C ALA A 116 -5.55 3.69 13.77
N ALA A 117 -6.43 2.69 13.81
CA ALA A 117 -6.24 1.48 14.60
C ALA A 117 -5.02 0.67 14.11
N HIS A 118 -4.86 0.52 12.80
CA HIS A 118 -3.69 -0.12 12.19
C HIS A 118 -2.39 0.60 12.56
N LEU A 119 -2.29 1.91 12.31
CA LEU A 119 -1.09 2.70 12.55
C LEU A 119 -0.73 2.80 14.03
N LYS A 120 -1.72 2.71 14.93
CA LYS A 120 -1.47 2.64 16.38
C LYS A 120 -0.83 1.30 16.79
N ALA A 121 -1.25 0.20 16.17
CA ALA A 121 -0.71 -1.13 16.45
C ALA A 121 0.65 -1.35 15.77
N SER A 122 0.80 -0.87 14.55
CA SER A 122 1.97 -1.05 13.69
C SER A 122 2.33 0.28 13.02
N PRO A 123 3.06 1.17 13.72
CA PRO A 123 3.49 2.44 13.15
C PRO A 123 4.43 2.21 11.96
N VAL A 124 4.30 3.05 10.93
CA VAL A 124 5.15 3.04 9.73
C VAL A 124 5.72 4.43 9.46
N ASP A 125 6.78 4.50 8.66
CA ASP A 125 7.45 5.76 8.35
C ASP A 125 6.66 6.61 7.34
N ARG A 126 5.85 5.98 6.47
CA ARG A 126 5.11 6.67 5.40
C ARG A 126 3.72 6.10 5.17
N VAL A 127 2.78 6.99 4.81
CA VAL A 127 1.42 6.63 4.39
C VAL A 127 1.13 7.33 3.07
N LEU A 128 0.86 6.54 2.03
CA LEU A 128 0.29 7.02 0.78
C LEU A 128 -1.23 6.96 0.85
N GLY A 129 -1.91 7.92 0.23
CA GLY A 129 -3.37 7.87 0.04
C GLY A 129 -3.67 7.50 -1.41
N SER A 130 -4.44 6.45 -1.61
CA SER A 130 -4.83 5.98 -2.94
C SER A 130 -6.34 5.77 -3.05
N LEU A 131 -6.83 5.77 -4.29
CA LEU A 131 -8.22 5.47 -4.62
C LEU A 131 -8.22 4.30 -5.60
N HIS A 132 -8.60 3.12 -5.14
CA HIS A 132 -8.67 1.89 -5.92
C HIS A 132 -10.10 1.55 -6.34
N SER A 133 -11.09 2.03 -5.59
CA SER A 133 -12.50 1.66 -5.72
C SER A 133 -13.44 2.86 -5.62
N LEU A 134 -14.61 2.73 -6.25
CA LEU A 134 -15.72 3.66 -6.11
C LEU A 134 -16.96 2.92 -5.63
N THR A 135 -17.81 3.59 -4.85
CA THR A 135 -19.06 3.00 -4.37
C THR A 135 -20.08 2.88 -5.50
N LEU A 136 -20.63 1.73 -5.82
CA LEU A 136 -21.77 1.59 -6.75
C LEU A 136 -22.81 0.74 -6.06
N ASP A 137 -24.05 1.25 -5.98
CA ASP A 137 -25.18 0.57 -5.34
C ASP A 137 -24.86 0.06 -3.91
N GLY A 138 -24.13 0.88 -3.14
CA GLY A 138 -23.73 0.57 -1.75
C GLY A 138 -22.52 -0.36 -1.62
N GLN A 139 -21.88 -0.76 -2.72
CA GLN A 139 -20.68 -1.63 -2.69
C GLN A 139 -19.45 -0.90 -3.21
N LEU A 140 -18.28 -1.13 -2.62
CA LEU A 140 -17.02 -0.65 -3.19
C LEU A 140 -16.59 -1.53 -4.35
N ILE A 141 -16.45 -0.96 -5.54
CA ILE A 141 -16.05 -1.68 -6.74
C ILE A 141 -14.76 -1.09 -7.27
N GLY A 142 -13.77 -1.96 -7.51
CA GLY A 142 -12.49 -1.56 -8.10
C GLY A 142 -12.70 -0.76 -9.39
N VAL A 143 -12.11 0.44 -9.48
CA VAL A 143 -12.42 1.43 -10.54
C VAL A 143 -12.17 0.87 -11.94
N SER A 144 -11.16 0.01 -12.12
CA SER A 144 -10.90 -0.68 -13.37
C SER A 144 -12.06 -1.52 -13.88
N ARG A 145 -12.94 -2.01 -13.01
CA ARG A 145 -14.15 -2.76 -13.39
C ARG A 145 -15.30 -1.85 -13.83
N LEU A 146 -15.29 -0.60 -13.37
CA LEU A 146 -16.28 0.42 -13.71
C LEU A 146 -15.95 1.14 -15.03
N LEU A 147 -14.68 1.09 -15.44
CA LEU A 147 -14.21 1.63 -16.71
C LEU A 147 -14.65 0.75 -17.90
N THR A 148 -15.87 0.97 -18.37
CA THR A 148 -16.40 0.37 -19.60
C THR A 148 -16.51 1.41 -20.72
N ALA A 149 -16.47 0.98 -21.99
CA ALA A 149 -16.43 1.91 -23.13
C ALA A 149 -17.59 2.92 -23.19
N GLY A 150 -18.74 2.62 -22.58
CA GLY A 150 -19.90 3.53 -22.52
C GLY A 150 -19.92 4.48 -21.32
N THR A 151 -19.12 4.20 -20.28
CA THR A 151 -19.15 4.94 -19.00
C THR A 151 -17.79 5.48 -18.57
N ALA A 152 -16.74 5.29 -19.36
CA ALA A 152 -15.35 5.58 -18.99
C ALA A 152 -15.15 7.04 -18.56
N GLU A 153 -15.65 8.00 -19.35
CA GLU A 153 -15.51 9.42 -19.01
C GLU A 153 -16.25 9.79 -17.72
N GLN A 154 -17.50 9.33 -17.57
CA GLN A 154 -18.27 9.56 -16.36
C GLN A 154 -17.62 8.93 -15.12
N THR A 155 -17.05 7.73 -15.29
CA THR A 155 -16.32 7.01 -14.23
C THR A 155 -15.05 7.77 -13.86
N MET A 156 -14.32 8.32 -14.83
CA MET A 156 -13.13 9.14 -14.57
C MET A 156 -13.48 10.43 -13.82
N ARG A 157 -14.53 11.16 -14.24
CA ARG A 157 -14.97 12.38 -13.54
C ARG A 157 -15.39 12.07 -12.11
N ARG A 158 -16.13 10.97 -11.92
CA ARG A 158 -16.49 10.48 -10.59
C ARG A 158 -15.27 10.12 -9.76
N TYR A 159 -14.30 9.44 -10.34
CA TYR A 159 -13.05 9.08 -9.69
C TYR A 159 -12.28 10.31 -9.19
N LEU A 160 -12.12 11.32 -10.05
CA LEU A 160 -11.42 12.55 -9.67
C LEU A 160 -12.21 13.36 -8.63
N GLY A 161 -13.54 13.41 -8.72
CA GLY A 161 -14.38 14.04 -7.69
C GLY A 161 -14.32 13.34 -6.33
N GLU A 162 -14.28 12.00 -6.33
CA GLU A 162 -14.07 11.22 -5.12
C GLU A 162 -12.66 11.45 -4.55
N MET A 163 -11.67 11.61 -5.43
CA MET A 163 -10.29 11.93 -5.03
C MET A 163 -10.18 13.31 -4.37
N VAL A 164 -10.92 14.32 -4.84
CA VAL A 164 -11.04 15.61 -4.14
C VAL A 164 -11.60 15.39 -2.74
N THR A 165 -12.72 14.65 -2.62
CA THR A 165 -13.32 14.32 -1.32
C THR A 165 -12.32 13.62 -0.41
N MET A 166 -11.56 12.67 -0.96
CA MET A 166 -10.55 11.92 -0.22
C MET A 166 -9.47 12.85 0.33
N VAL A 167 -8.94 13.74 -0.50
CA VAL A 167 -7.92 14.70 -0.12
C VAL A 167 -8.47 15.65 0.95
N GLU A 168 -9.63 16.26 0.74
CA GLU A 168 -10.20 17.27 1.65
C GLU A 168 -10.66 16.72 3.01
N THR A 169 -11.00 15.44 3.09
CA THR A 169 -11.59 14.83 4.31
C THR A 169 -10.69 13.83 5.02
N SER A 170 -9.45 13.65 4.56
CA SER A 170 -8.47 12.78 5.19
C SER A 170 -7.12 13.48 5.35
N ASP A 171 -6.61 13.48 6.57
CA ASP A 171 -5.30 14.01 6.98
C ASP A 171 -4.23 12.91 7.17
N VAL A 172 -4.61 11.64 7.03
CA VAL A 172 -3.75 10.49 7.41
C VAL A 172 -2.54 10.27 6.49
N PHE A 173 -2.56 10.81 5.27
CA PHE A 173 -1.54 10.57 4.24
C PHE A 173 -0.84 11.85 3.80
N HIS A 174 0.42 11.69 3.38
CA HIS A 174 1.30 12.81 3.01
C HIS A 174 1.57 12.90 1.49
N VAL A 175 1.31 11.81 0.77
CA VAL A 175 1.52 11.69 -0.67
C VAL A 175 0.27 11.09 -1.31
N LEU A 176 -0.26 11.75 -2.34
CA LEU A 176 -1.35 11.20 -3.14
C LEU A 176 -0.77 10.24 -4.19
N ALA A 177 -1.01 8.95 -4.03
CA ALA A 177 -0.56 7.90 -4.94
C ALA A 177 -1.38 7.91 -6.23
N HIS A 178 -0.70 7.69 -7.36
CA HIS A 178 -1.24 7.53 -8.71
C HIS A 178 -2.66 8.08 -8.91
N CYS A 179 -2.79 9.41 -8.86
CA CYS A 179 -4.04 10.14 -9.14
C CYS A 179 -4.63 9.81 -10.52
N ASP A 180 -3.86 9.14 -11.36
CA ASP A 180 -4.17 8.77 -12.73
C ASP A 180 -4.44 7.26 -12.91
N PHE A 181 -4.58 6.50 -11.82
CA PHE A 181 -4.75 5.03 -11.79
C PHE A 181 -5.74 4.46 -12.82
N PRO A 182 -6.93 5.05 -13.07
CA PRO A 182 -7.89 4.52 -14.03
C PRO A 182 -7.33 4.44 -15.47
N ARG A 183 -6.32 5.25 -15.82
CA ARG A 183 -5.65 5.22 -17.14
C ARG A 183 -5.03 3.87 -17.47
N ARG A 184 -4.63 3.09 -16.45
CA ARG A 184 -4.01 1.76 -16.60
C ARG A 184 -4.90 0.80 -17.39
N THR A 185 -6.22 0.94 -17.24
CA THR A 185 -7.22 0.05 -17.84
C THR A 185 -8.21 0.82 -18.72
N TRP A 186 -7.80 1.94 -19.31
CA TRP A 186 -8.68 2.75 -20.15
C TRP A 186 -9.28 1.95 -21.31
N PRO A 187 -10.61 2.00 -21.55
CA PRO A 187 -11.23 1.27 -22.65
C PRO A 187 -10.68 1.69 -24.02
N GLY A 188 -10.34 0.69 -24.84
CA GLY A 188 -9.70 0.91 -26.14
C GLY A 188 -8.18 1.09 -26.07
N GLY A 189 -7.59 1.02 -24.87
CA GLY A 189 -6.15 1.07 -24.64
C GLY A 189 -5.69 2.37 -24.00
N ARG A 190 -4.66 2.27 -23.17
CA ARG A 190 -4.12 3.37 -22.37
C ARG A 190 -3.65 4.58 -23.19
N ASP A 191 -3.21 4.36 -24.42
CA ASP A 191 -2.75 5.41 -25.33
C ASP A 191 -3.91 6.24 -25.93
N ARG A 192 -5.17 5.82 -25.70
CA ARG A 192 -6.37 6.54 -26.12
C ARG A 192 -6.97 7.43 -25.02
N TYR A 193 -6.35 7.48 -23.84
CA TYR A 193 -6.85 8.30 -22.74
C TYR A 193 -6.74 9.79 -23.08
N PRO A 194 -7.86 10.54 -23.17
CA PRO A 194 -7.83 11.95 -23.55
C PRO A 194 -7.66 12.84 -22.31
N GLU A 195 -6.45 12.93 -21.76
CA GLU A 195 -6.20 13.63 -20.48
C GLU A 195 -6.73 15.06 -20.43
N GLN A 196 -6.68 15.78 -21.55
CA GLN A 196 -7.17 17.15 -21.71
C GLN A 196 -8.69 17.29 -21.47
N HIS A 197 -9.48 16.21 -21.63
CA HIS A 197 -10.91 16.24 -21.35
C HIS A 197 -11.24 16.33 -19.85
N PHE A 198 -10.23 16.13 -18.99
CA PHE A 198 -10.34 16.07 -17.53
C PHE A 198 -9.45 17.10 -16.83
N GLU A 199 -8.96 18.12 -17.54
CA GLU A 199 -8.04 19.13 -16.97
C GLU A 199 -8.63 19.78 -15.72
N GLU A 200 -9.88 20.24 -15.77
CA GLU A 200 -10.53 20.89 -14.64
C GLU A 200 -10.68 19.96 -13.44
N GLU A 201 -11.02 18.68 -13.64
CA GLU A 201 -11.11 17.71 -12.55
C GLU A 201 -9.74 17.38 -11.95
N TYR A 202 -8.69 17.24 -12.77
CA TYR A 202 -7.33 17.08 -12.26
C TYR A 202 -6.87 18.31 -11.47
N ARG A 203 -7.12 19.51 -12.01
CA ARG A 203 -6.82 20.78 -11.32
C ARG A 203 -7.55 20.89 -9.99
N ALA A 204 -8.80 20.42 -9.90
CA ALA A 204 -9.52 20.36 -8.63
C ALA A 204 -8.80 19.48 -7.60
N VAL A 205 -8.37 18.27 -7.98
CA VAL A 205 -7.58 17.38 -7.11
C VAL A 205 -6.28 18.05 -6.69
N PHE A 206 -5.57 18.65 -7.65
CA PHE A 206 -4.27 19.29 -7.42
C PHE A 206 -4.37 20.50 -6.50
N ARG A 207 -5.41 21.32 -6.66
CA ARG A 207 -5.68 22.47 -5.79
C ARG A 207 -5.96 22.02 -4.36
N ALA A 208 -6.79 21.00 -4.18
CA ALA A 208 -7.07 20.43 -2.86
C ALA A 208 -5.78 19.88 -2.22
N LEU A 209 -4.95 19.17 -2.99
CA LEU A 209 -3.70 18.60 -2.49
C LEU A 209 -2.66 19.68 -2.13
N ALA A 210 -2.55 20.72 -2.96
CA ALA A 210 -1.63 21.83 -2.77
C ALA A 210 -2.01 22.70 -1.57
N ALA A 211 -3.30 22.85 -1.25
CA ALA A 211 -3.78 23.62 -0.10
C ALA A 211 -3.18 23.14 1.22
N ASP A 212 -2.95 21.83 1.37
CA ASP A 212 -2.35 21.22 2.56
C ASP A 212 -0.85 20.92 2.42
N GLY A 213 -0.22 21.34 1.32
CA GLY A 213 1.20 21.14 1.07
C GLY A 213 1.63 19.68 0.88
N ARG A 214 0.68 18.78 0.57
CA ARG A 214 0.95 17.35 0.34
C ARG A 214 1.59 17.13 -1.03
N ALA A 215 2.38 16.07 -1.14
CA ALA A 215 3.10 15.78 -2.38
C ALA A 215 2.24 14.98 -3.37
N LEU A 216 2.40 15.26 -4.65
CA LEU A 216 1.82 14.44 -5.73
C LEU A 216 2.79 13.33 -6.12
N GLU A 217 2.30 12.09 -6.21
CA GLU A 217 3.10 11.02 -6.80
C GLU A 217 3.17 11.14 -8.33
N VAL A 218 4.38 11.08 -8.86
CA VAL A 218 4.65 10.81 -10.28
C VAL A 218 4.93 9.32 -10.41
N ASN A 219 3.86 8.56 -10.59
CA ASN A 219 3.88 7.11 -10.65
C ASN A 219 4.41 6.62 -12.00
N THR A 220 5.26 5.60 -12.01
CA THR A 220 5.85 5.05 -13.23
C THR A 220 5.38 3.64 -13.58
N THR A 221 4.20 3.22 -13.11
CA THR A 221 3.45 2.04 -13.60
C THR A 221 2.26 2.44 -14.48
N SER A 222 1.54 3.51 -14.12
CA SER A 222 0.56 4.14 -15.01
C SER A 222 1.19 4.54 -16.36
N PRO A 223 0.39 4.82 -17.42
CA PRO A 223 0.93 5.57 -18.57
C PRO A 223 1.67 6.78 -18.04
N LEU A 224 2.90 7.00 -18.51
CA LEU A 224 3.72 8.06 -17.93
C LEU A 224 2.98 9.39 -18.00
N TRP A 225 3.16 10.17 -16.95
CA TRP A 225 2.57 11.49 -16.82
C TRP A 225 3.03 12.36 -17.99
N SER A 226 2.11 13.14 -18.56
CA SER A 226 2.51 14.18 -19.51
C SER A 226 3.18 15.33 -18.75
N VAL A 227 3.94 16.15 -19.47
CA VAL A 227 4.47 17.39 -18.89
C VAL A 227 3.32 18.31 -18.47
N ASP A 228 2.22 18.34 -19.22
CA ASP A 228 1.05 19.18 -18.91
C ASP A 228 0.40 18.76 -17.59
N LEU A 229 0.15 17.47 -17.39
CA LEU A 229 -0.50 16.96 -16.19
C LEU A 229 0.31 17.28 -14.91
N VAL A 230 1.64 17.15 -14.96
CA VAL A 230 2.51 17.55 -13.84
C VAL A 230 2.58 19.07 -13.70
N ARG A 231 2.54 19.82 -14.80
CA ARG A 231 2.55 21.29 -14.78
C ARG A 231 1.29 21.86 -14.15
N TRP A 232 0.12 21.28 -14.42
CA TRP A 232 -1.14 21.68 -13.78
C TRP A 232 -1.04 21.63 -12.26
N PHE A 233 -0.44 20.57 -11.69
CA PHE A 233 -0.21 20.51 -10.25
C PHE A 233 0.62 21.68 -9.72
N ARG A 234 1.69 22.04 -10.44
CA ARG A 234 2.51 23.21 -10.10
C ARG A 234 1.74 24.52 -10.22
N GLU A 235 0.91 24.67 -11.24
CA GLU A 235 0.08 25.86 -11.48
C GLU A 235 -1.01 26.05 -10.42
N GLU A 236 -1.57 24.95 -9.90
CA GLU A 236 -2.50 24.98 -8.74
C GLU A 236 -1.78 25.18 -7.39
N GLY A 237 -0.47 25.43 -7.39
CA GLY A 237 0.32 25.75 -6.19
C GLY A 237 1.10 24.59 -5.58
N GLY A 238 1.09 23.41 -6.21
CA GLY A 238 1.84 22.25 -5.75
C GLY A 238 3.36 22.47 -5.75
N THR A 239 4.02 22.12 -4.64
CA THR A 239 5.46 22.38 -4.44
C THR A 239 6.33 21.13 -4.38
N ALA A 240 5.74 19.95 -4.16
CA ALA A 240 6.47 18.71 -3.92
C ALA A 240 5.92 17.55 -4.76
N VAL A 241 6.82 16.82 -5.41
CA VAL A 241 6.50 15.55 -6.09
C VAL A 241 7.26 14.39 -5.44
N SER A 242 6.63 13.23 -5.42
CA SER A 242 7.22 11.97 -4.96
C SER A 242 7.35 11.03 -6.15
N PHE A 243 8.53 10.43 -6.36
CA PHE A 243 8.68 9.40 -7.38
C PHE A 243 8.32 8.03 -6.79
N GLY A 244 7.52 7.27 -7.51
CA GLY A 244 7.09 5.93 -7.13
C GLY A 244 7.04 5.00 -8.33
N SER A 245 7.69 3.84 -8.25
CA SER A 245 7.65 2.87 -9.34
C SER A 245 6.41 2.01 -9.32
N ASP A 246 5.79 1.85 -8.15
CA ASP A 246 4.71 0.90 -7.90
C ASP A 246 5.13 -0.51 -8.37
N ALA A 247 6.39 -0.84 -8.05
CA ALA A 247 7.00 -2.10 -8.43
C ALA A 247 6.41 -3.25 -7.60
N HIS A 248 5.92 -4.26 -8.29
CA HIS A 248 5.42 -5.51 -7.71
C HIS A 248 6.41 -6.67 -7.86
N VAL A 249 7.62 -6.39 -8.36
CA VAL A 249 8.72 -7.33 -8.51
C VAL A 249 10.05 -6.55 -8.43
N PRO A 250 11.13 -7.17 -7.90
CA PRO A 250 12.41 -6.48 -7.71
C PRO A 250 12.91 -5.72 -8.94
N HIS A 251 12.92 -6.36 -10.12
CA HIS A 251 13.48 -5.77 -11.35
C HIS A 251 12.68 -4.57 -11.90
N SER A 252 11.52 -4.25 -11.32
CA SER A 252 10.70 -3.09 -11.70
C SER A 252 10.96 -1.88 -10.79
N VAL A 253 11.76 -2.02 -9.73
CA VAL A 253 12.16 -0.90 -8.86
C VAL A 253 12.77 0.22 -9.70
N ALA A 254 12.31 1.45 -9.44
CA ALA A 254 12.65 2.66 -10.18
C ALA A 254 12.47 2.58 -11.72
N GLN A 255 11.61 1.68 -12.21
CA GLN A 255 11.37 1.57 -13.64
C GLN A 255 10.98 2.93 -14.24
N ARG A 256 11.55 3.26 -15.39
CA ARG A 256 11.26 4.51 -16.13
C ARG A 256 11.57 5.82 -15.38
N PHE A 257 12.28 5.81 -14.24
CA PHE A 257 12.59 7.02 -13.47
C PHE A 257 13.34 8.08 -14.28
N GLY A 258 14.26 7.68 -15.16
CA GLY A 258 14.97 8.64 -16.02
C GLY A 258 14.03 9.53 -16.84
N LEU A 259 12.95 8.95 -17.39
CA LEU A 259 11.94 9.70 -18.15
C LEU A 259 11.01 10.48 -17.22
N ALA A 260 10.60 9.90 -16.09
CA ALA A 260 9.78 10.60 -15.09
C ALA A 260 10.47 11.88 -14.57
N ILE A 261 11.79 11.83 -14.30
CA ILE A 261 12.55 13.00 -13.89
C ILE A 261 12.55 14.07 -15.00
N ALA A 262 12.75 13.67 -16.26
CA ALA A 262 12.71 14.61 -17.38
C ALA A 262 11.34 15.28 -17.53
N ILE A 263 10.25 14.54 -17.34
CA ILE A 263 8.87 15.07 -17.33
C ILE A 263 8.69 16.10 -16.21
N VAL A 264 9.07 15.73 -14.98
CA VAL A 264 8.95 16.59 -13.79
C VAL A 264 9.74 17.88 -13.94
N GLU A 265 10.97 17.80 -14.46
CA GLU A 265 11.81 18.97 -14.71
C GLU A 265 11.28 19.86 -15.83
N ALA A 266 10.75 19.26 -16.90
CA ALA A 266 10.10 19.99 -17.98
C ALA A 266 8.81 20.68 -17.52
N ALA A 267 8.13 20.12 -16.51
CA ALA A 267 6.97 20.74 -15.86
C ALA A 267 7.36 21.88 -14.90
N GLY A 268 8.66 22.14 -14.69
CA GLY A 268 9.17 23.27 -13.93
C GLY A 268 9.49 22.98 -12.47
N PHE A 269 9.46 21.71 -12.05
CA PHE A 269 10.00 21.31 -10.75
C PHE A 269 11.53 21.23 -10.78
N ARG A 270 12.15 21.46 -9.63
CA ARG A 270 13.60 21.35 -9.44
C ARG A 270 13.87 20.44 -8.24
N PRO A 271 15.00 19.73 -8.21
CA PRO A 271 15.42 19.02 -7.01
C PRO A 271 15.40 19.99 -5.82
N GLY A 272 14.73 19.60 -4.73
CA GLY A 272 14.77 20.38 -3.50
C GLY A 272 16.22 20.55 -3.05
N ALA A 273 16.59 21.75 -2.60
CA ALA A 273 17.83 21.91 -1.87
C ALA A 273 17.73 20.99 -0.64
N THR A 274 18.54 19.94 -0.61
CA THR A 274 18.73 19.20 0.64
C THR A 274 19.24 20.24 1.64
N GLY A 275 18.42 20.56 2.65
CA GLY A 275 18.70 21.65 3.57
C GLY A 275 20.08 21.49 4.18
N THR A 276 21.01 22.37 3.81
CA THR A 276 22.05 22.79 4.74
C THR A 276 21.31 23.43 5.91
N THR A 277 21.33 22.76 7.05
CA THR A 277 20.75 23.20 8.32
C THR A 277 21.00 24.68 8.57
N SER A 278 19.92 25.47 8.57
CA SER A 278 19.85 26.73 9.30
C SER A 278 18.53 26.78 10.06
N GLY A 279 18.63 26.48 11.36
CA GLY A 279 17.63 26.64 12.43
C GLY A 279 16.23 27.10 12.05
N GLY A 280 15.34 26.14 11.84
CA GLY A 280 13.89 26.29 11.97
C GLY A 280 13.35 24.99 12.53
N ALA A 281 12.84 25.00 13.76
CA ALA A 281 12.40 23.81 14.47
C ALA A 281 11.20 23.18 13.76
N GLU A 282 11.38 21.94 13.28
CA GLU A 282 10.30 21.01 13.01
C GLU A 282 9.61 20.68 14.36
N PRO A 283 8.28 20.65 14.45
CA PRO A 283 7.61 20.35 15.71
C PRO A 283 7.95 18.91 16.09
N ALA A 284 8.69 18.77 17.18
CA ALA A 284 9.04 17.48 17.76
C ALA A 284 7.76 16.67 18.01
N ALA A 285 7.63 15.55 17.31
CA ALA A 285 6.89 14.42 17.87
C ALA A 285 7.46 14.20 19.26
N THR A 286 6.60 14.32 20.28
CA THR A 286 6.99 14.19 21.68
C THR A 286 7.59 12.81 21.87
N ALA A 287 8.92 12.76 21.90
CA ALA A 287 9.68 11.60 22.31
C ALA A 287 9.28 11.31 23.76
N GLY A 288 8.39 10.33 23.93
CA GLY A 288 8.18 9.71 25.22
C GLY A 288 9.54 9.24 25.72
N GLN A 289 9.98 9.79 26.86
CA GLN A 289 11.09 9.22 27.63
C GLN A 289 10.91 7.71 27.75
N PRO A 290 11.99 6.91 27.74
CA PRO A 290 11.91 5.46 27.81
C PRO A 290 11.30 5.07 29.15
N ARG A 291 9.98 4.87 29.19
CA ARG A 291 9.32 4.19 30.30
C ARG A 291 9.65 2.72 30.21
N ALA A 292 9.92 2.15 31.38
CA ALA A 292 10.40 0.80 31.60
C ALA A 292 9.72 -0.24 30.69
N ARG A 293 10.57 -1.15 30.20
CA ARG A 293 10.25 -2.39 29.49
C ARG A 293 8.87 -2.93 29.88
N SER A 294 7.91 -2.76 28.97
CA SER A 294 6.75 -3.64 28.93
C SER A 294 7.25 -5.01 28.51
N SER A 295 7.32 -5.93 29.47
CA SER A 295 7.68 -7.32 29.27
C SER A 295 6.55 -8.02 28.51
N ASN A 296 6.61 -7.98 27.18
CA ASN A 296 5.85 -8.91 26.35
C ASN A 296 6.66 -10.20 26.19
N PRO A 297 6.29 -11.32 26.85
CA PRO A 297 7.11 -12.53 26.93
C PRO A 297 7.33 -13.22 25.57
N ARG A 298 6.59 -12.85 24.52
CA ARG A 298 6.77 -13.42 23.17
C ARG A 298 7.97 -12.85 22.41
N CYS A 299 8.29 -11.57 22.61
CA CYS A 299 9.37 -10.89 21.86
C CYS A 299 10.78 -11.27 22.38
N CYS A 300 10.94 -11.47 23.70
CA CYS A 300 12.22 -11.92 24.27
C CYS A 300 12.60 -13.35 23.86
N THR A 301 11.62 -14.20 23.53
CA THR A 301 11.87 -15.61 23.19
C THR A 301 12.48 -15.74 21.79
N ILE A 302 12.16 -14.81 20.87
CA ILE A 302 12.67 -14.81 19.49
C ILE A 302 14.09 -14.23 19.42
N GLN A 303 14.38 -13.14 20.16
CA GLN A 303 15.74 -12.59 20.26
C GLN A 303 16.74 -13.57 20.90
N ALA A 304 16.29 -14.40 21.86
CA ALA A 304 17.12 -15.45 22.45
C ALA A 304 17.38 -16.62 21.49
N ALA A 305 16.37 -17.01 20.69
CA ALA A 305 16.50 -18.10 19.72
C ALA A 305 17.44 -17.76 18.55
N LEU A 306 17.48 -16.50 18.11
CA LEU A 306 18.38 -16.05 17.04
C LEU A 306 19.84 -15.94 17.52
N ARG A 307 20.09 -15.49 18.75
CA ARG A 307 21.44 -15.51 19.34
C ARG A 307 21.98 -16.93 19.61
N ALA A 308 21.11 -17.89 19.93
CA ALA A 308 21.50 -19.28 20.14
C ALA A 308 21.88 -20.02 18.83
N ARG A 309 21.28 -19.66 17.69
CA ARG A 309 21.64 -20.24 16.37
C ARG A 309 22.95 -19.72 15.81
N GLN A 310 23.35 -18.49 16.15
CA GLN A 310 24.60 -17.89 15.66
C GLN A 310 25.86 -18.37 16.42
N VAL A 311 25.71 -18.98 17.60
CA VAL A 311 26.84 -19.49 18.41
C VAL A 311 27.19 -20.95 18.10
N ILE A 312 26.36 -21.69 17.37
CA ILE A 312 26.62 -23.13 17.05
C ILE A 312 27.17 -23.34 15.61
N ALA A 313 27.24 -22.30 14.78
CA ALA A 313 27.70 -22.41 13.38
C ALA A 313 29.18 -22.01 13.14
N HIS A 314 30.03 -22.06 14.18
CA HIS A 314 31.50 -21.95 14.04
C HIS A 314 32.22 -23.01 14.87
N SER A 315 31.99 -24.29 14.59
CA SER A 315 33.03 -25.31 14.73
C SER A 315 32.65 -26.58 13.98
N THR A 316 33.65 -27.18 13.34
CA THR A 316 33.66 -28.48 12.64
C THR A 316 33.20 -28.45 11.18
N GLY A 317 34.16 -28.75 10.31
CA GLY A 317 33.99 -28.85 8.87
C GLY A 317 33.67 -30.26 8.40
N TYR A 318 33.23 -30.28 7.14
CA TYR A 318 32.92 -31.39 6.22
C TYR A 318 31.45 -31.86 6.10
N PRO A 319 31.00 -32.22 4.88
CA PRO A 319 29.59 -32.15 4.46
C PRO A 319 28.98 -33.55 4.26
N VAL A 320 27.69 -33.75 4.57
CA VAL A 320 26.92 -34.87 3.99
C VAL A 320 25.41 -34.59 3.88
N ALA A 321 24.93 -34.78 2.65
CA ALA A 321 23.65 -35.24 2.10
C ALA A 321 22.30 -35.02 2.81
N VAL A 322 21.37 -34.57 1.95
CA VAL A 322 19.91 -34.62 2.03
C VAL A 322 19.39 -36.05 2.20
N THR A 323 18.50 -36.28 3.16
CA THR A 323 17.48 -37.34 3.09
C THR A 323 16.26 -36.92 3.91
N ALA A 324 15.08 -36.94 3.27
CA ALA A 324 13.80 -36.71 3.91
C ALA A 324 13.36 -37.94 4.71
N VAL A 325 12.86 -37.73 5.93
CA VAL A 325 12.06 -38.72 6.66
C VAL A 325 10.85 -38.01 7.28
N VAL A 326 9.67 -38.41 6.79
CA VAL A 326 8.38 -38.24 7.44
C VAL A 326 8.30 -39.25 8.57
N LEU A 327 7.92 -38.84 9.79
CA LEU A 327 7.31 -39.74 10.76
C LEU A 327 6.36 -38.99 11.72
N SER A 328 5.13 -39.50 11.71
CA SER A 328 4.03 -39.36 12.64
C SER A 328 4.35 -39.81 14.07
N GLY A 329 3.55 -39.34 15.04
CA GLY A 329 3.42 -39.90 16.39
C GLY A 329 3.38 -38.80 17.45
N VAL A 330 2.21 -38.26 17.80
CA VAL A 330 1.33 -38.73 18.89
C VAL A 330 2.07 -38.99 20.20
N THR A 331 1.86 -38.11 21.18
CA THR A 331 1.69 -38.54 22.57
C THR A 331 0.71 -37.59 23.27
N ALA A 332 -0.39 -38.18 23.71
CA ALA A 332 -1.42 -37.55 24.52
C ALA A 332 -0.92 -37.34 25.96
N CYS A 333 -1.37 -36.27 26.61
CA CYS A 333 -1.45 -36.20 28.06
C CYS A 333 -2.90 -35.90 28.43
N SER A 334 -3.56 -36.89 29.05
CA SER A 334 -4.90 -36.78 29.60
C SER A 334 -4.83 -36.37 31.06
N THR A 335 -5.69 -35.45 31.47
CA THR A 335 -6.37 -35.53 32.78
C THR A 335 -7.80 -35.04 32.60
N ALA A 336 -8.75 -35.97 32.78
CA ALA A 336 -10.17 -35.73 33.08
C ALA A 336 -10.30 -34.96 34.42
N SER A 337 -11.40 -34.34 34.85
CA SER A 337 -12.84 -34.55 34.68
C SER A 337 -13.52 -33.26 35.21
N ALA A 338 -14.60 -32.74 34.63
CA ALA A 338 -15.93 -32.97 35.19
C ALA A 338 -17.05 -32.66 34.17
N ARG A 339 -18.02 -33.56 34.15
CA ARG A 339 -19.24 -33.60 33.33
C ARG A 339 -20.44 -33.09 34.14
N ALA A 340 -21.37 -32.41 33.46
CA ALA A 340 -22.83 -32.62 33.53
C ALA A 340 -23.40 -31.98 32.24
N ASP A 341 -23.80 -32.74 31.20
CA ASP A 341 -25.10 -33.40 30.98
C ASP A 341 -26.30 -32.49 31.30
N ARG A 342 -27.36 -32.34 30.50
CA ARG A 342 -27.85 -32.88 29.21
C ARG A 342 -29.18 -32.13 28.98
N THR A 343 -29.59 -31.88 27.73
CA THR A 343 -30.91 -32.32 27.20
C THR A 343 -31.07 -31.88 25.75
N ALA A 344 -31.27 -32.87 24.89
CA ALA A 344 -31.81 -32.72 23.55
C ALA A 344 -33.34 -32.89 23.61
N THR A 345 -34.06 -32.20 22.74
CA THR A 345 -35.39 -32.61 22.27
C THR A 345 -35.54 -32.29 20.79
N SER A 346 -36.02 -33.30 20.08
CA SER A 346 -36.26 -33.41 18.64
C SER A 346 -37.69 -33.06 18.22
N SER A 347 -37.90 -33.01 16.90
CA SER A 347 -39.16 -33.13 16.14
C SER A 347 -39.95 -31.82 15.98
N SER A 348 -40.67 -31.51 14.89
CA SER A 348 -41.10 -32.25 13.69
C SER A 348 -41.66 -31.28 12.63
N ARG A 349 -41.60 -31.69 11.34
CA ARG A 349 -42.54 -31.47 10.21
C ARG A 349 -43.56 -30.30 10.27
N SER A 350 -43.73 -29.56 9.16
CA SER A 350 -44.94 -29.63 8.30
C SER A 350 -44.92 -28.68 7.07
N THR A 351 -45.15 -29.28 5.88
CA THR A 351 -45.96 -28.84 4.72
C THR A 351 -45.75 -27.49 4.01
N LYS A 352 -45.31 -27.60 2.74
CA LYS A 352 -45.76 -26.80 1.58
C LYS A 352 -47.27 -26.96 1.33
N PRO A 353 -47.89 -26.02 0.60
CA PRO A 353 -48.62 -26.43 -0.60
C PRO A 353 -48.22 -25.61 -1.84
N ALA A 354 -48.33 -26.28 -2.98
CA ALA A 354 -48.35 -25.69 -4.32
C ALA A 354 -49.80 -25.62 -4.83
N ARG A 355 -50.14 -24.59 -5.63
CA ARG A 355 -51.19 -24.56 -6.67
C ARG A 355 -51.07 -23.24 -7.45
N SER A 356 -50.71 -23.32 -8.73
CA SER A 356 -51.55 -23.27 -9.95
C SER A 356 -51.62 -21.84 -10.51
N ALA A 357 -50.94 -21.52 -11.61
CA ALA A 357 -51.37 -21.75 -12.99
C ALA A 357 -52.72 -21.07 -13.32
N ALA A 358 -52.65 -19.91 -13.97
CA ALA A 358 -53.63 -19.41 -14.91
C ALA A 358 -52.91 -18.42 -15.84
N GLY A 359 -52.88 -18.73 -17.13
CA GLY A 359 -52.49 -17.81 -18.18
C GLY A 359 -53.69 -17.41 -19.04
N VAL A 360 -53.40 -16.49 -19.97
CA VAL A 360 -54.15 -16.13 -21.20
C VAL A 360 -55.29 -15.12 -20.95
N PRO A 361 -55.52 -14.15 -21.87
CA PRO A 361 -55.00 -14.01 -23.24
C PRO A 361 -53.87 -13.02 -23.47
#